data_AF-A0A7J2J8L7-F1
#
_entry.id   AF-A0A7J2J8L7-F1
#
_cell.length_a   1.000
_cell.length_b   1.000
_cell.length_c   1.000
_cell.angle_alpha   90.00
_cell.angle_beta   90.00
_cell.angle_gamma   90.00
#
_symmetry.space_group_name_H-M   'P 1'
#
loop_
_entity.id
_entity.type
_entity.pdbx_description
1 polymer ?
#
loop_
_entity_poly.entity_id
_entity_poly.type
_entity_poly.pdbx_seq_one_letter_code
_entity_poly.pdbx_strand_id
1 'polypeptide(L)'
;HTPGHTMGSVCFYERRRKLLFSGDTLFCGGVGRTDLPTSDAETLAVSLRRLSELDIDGLFPGHGPYEEKNAKKHVLDAIKYVDSQTKDTLD
;
A
#
# COMPACT_ATOMS: atom_id res chain seq x y z
N HIS A 1 1.78 0.98 12.00
CA HIS A 1 0.34 1.08 11.66
C HIS A 1 0.18 1.76 10.31
N THR A 2 -0.62 1.16 9.43
CA THR A 2 -0.87 1.54 8.03
C THR A 2 -2.38 1.45 7.72
N PRO A 3 -3.21 2.26 8.39
CA PRO A 3 -4.65 2.23 8.20
C PRO A 3 -5.05 2.66 6.78
N GLY A 4 -6.27 2.30 6.39
CA GLY A 4 -6.86 2.69 5.10
C GLY A 4 -7.68 1.58 4.49
N HIS A 5 -7.07 0.42 4.23
CA HIS A 5 -7.84 -0.77 3.85
C HIS A 5 -8.74 -1.26 5.01
N THR A 6 -8.19 -1.26 6.23
CA THR A 6 -8.95 -1.36 7.47
C THR A 6 -8.37 -0.38 8.48
N MET A 7 -9.11 -0.06 9.54
CA MET A 7 -8.60 0.79 10.61
C MET A 7 -7.44 0.17 11.41
N GLY A 8 -7.25 -1.16 11.33
CA GLY A 8 -6.24 -1.90 12.11
C GLY A 8 -5.06 -2.41 11.28
N SER A 9 -5.00 -2.07 9.98
CA SER A 9 -3.98 -2.58 9.07
C SER A 9 -2.56 -2.21 9.51
N VAL A 10 -1.64 -3.17 9.43
CA VAL A 10 -0.22 -3.00 9.74
C VAL A 10 0.65 -3.63 8.65
N CYS A 11 1.73 -2.94 8.29
CA CYS A 11 2.83 -3.52 7.52
C CYS A 11 4.04 -3.78 8.42
N PHE A 12 4.79 -4.84 8.12
CA PHE A 12 6.08 -5.14 8.74
C PHE A 12 7.20 -4.97 7.73
N TYR A 13 8.22 -4.20 8.09
CA TYR A 13 9.37 -3.95 7.22
C TYR A 13 10.64 -4.54 7.83
N GLU A 14 11.22 -5.53 7.14
CA GLU A 14 12.51 -6.12 7.50
C GLU A 14 13.62 -5.35 6.78
N ARG A 15 14.43 -4.61 7.56
CA ARG A 15 15.38 -3.63 7.03
C ARG A 15 16.58 -4.23 6.33
N ARG A 16 17.06 -5.42 6.75
CA ARG A 16 18.31 -5.99 6.22
C ARG A 16 18.16 -6.46 4.78
N ARG A 17 17.03 -7.11 4.48
CA ARG A 17 16.70 -7.63 3.16
C ARG A 17 15.73 -6.74 2.41
N LYS A 18 15.29 -5.63 3.02
CA LYS A 18 14.38 -4.64 2.42
C LYS A 18 13.05 -5.25 1.99
N LEU A 19 12.50 -6.10 2.86
CA LEU A 19 11.26 -6.83 2.60
C LEU A 19 10.10 -6.15 3.31
N LEU A 20 9.03 -5.90 2.56
CA LEU A 20 7.78 -5.39 3.09
C LEU A 20 6.72 -6.49 3.08
N PHE A 21 6.26 -6.87 4.28
CA PHE A 21 5.05 -7.67 4.46
C PHE A 21 3.89 -6.70 4.62
N SER A 22 3.09 -6.54 3.57
CA SER A 22 2.09 -5.48 3.47
C SER A 22 0.69 -5.91 3.87
N GLY A 23 0.43 -7.22 3.98
CA GLY A 23 -0.92 -7.74 4.09
C GLY A 23 -1.78 -7.17 2.97
N ASP A 24 -2.96 -6.69 3.33
CA ASP A 24 -3.92 -6.13 2.36
C ASP A 24 -3.81 -4.62 2.16
N THR A 25 -2.75 -3.97 2.67
CA THR A 25 -2.51 -2.55 2.42
C THR A 25 -2.02 -2.30 0.98
N LEU A 26 -1.10 -3.13 0.48
CA LEU A 26 -0.44 -2.95 -0.82
C LEU A 26 -0.21 -4.30 -1.49
N PHE A 27 -0.58 -4.40 -2.77
CA PHE A 27 -0.42 -5.58 -3.62
C PHE A 27 0.57 -5.33 -4.76
N CYS A 28 1.08 -6.41 -5.36
CA CYS A 28 1.79 -6.33 -6.64
C CYS A 28 0.83 -5.95 -7.77
N GLY A 29 0.59 -4.65 -7.95
CA GLY A 29 -0.32 -4.10 -8.95
C GLY A 29 -1.66 -3.59 -8.41
N GLY A 30 -1.77 -3.30 -7.11
CA GLY A 30 -3.00 -2.77 -6.53
C GLY A 30 -2.90 -2.45 -5.05
N VAL A 31 -4.04 -2.12 -4.45
CA VAL A 31 -4.17 -1.81 -3.02
C VAL A 31 -5.42 -2.47 -2.45
N GLY A 32 -5.50 -2.57 -1.12
CA GLY A 32 -6.70 -3.02 -0.45
C GLY A 32 -7.90 -2.13 -0.73
N ARG A 33 -9.08 -2.72 -0.68
CA ARG A 33 -10.37 -2.02 -0.84
C ARG A 33 -10.58 -0.93 0.20
N THR A 34 -11.23 0.15 -0.20
CA THR A 34 -11.54 1.33 0.63
C THR A 34 -13.03 1.70 0.62
N ASP A 35 -13.90 0.76 0.22
CA ASP A 35 -15.35 0.91 0.11
C ASP A 35 -16.12 0.11 1.18
N LEU A 36 -15.41 -0.45 2.17
CA LEU A 36 -15.98 -1.26 3.25
C LEU A 36 -16.01 -0.48 4.58
N PRO A 37 -16.80 -0.94 5.57
CA PRO A 37 -16.77 -0.35 6.90
C PRO A 37 -15.34 -0.29 7.47
N THR A 38 -14.99 0.82 8.10
CA THR A 38 -13.66 1.13 8.68
C THR A 38 -12.52 1.36 7.68
N SER A 39 -12.80 1.29 6.39
CA SER A 39 -11.83 1.61 5.34
C SER A 39 -11.96 3.08 4.90
N ASP A 40 -10.88 3.68 4.44
CA ASP A 40 -10.81 5.09 4.01
C ASP A 40 -9.67 5.30 2.99
N ALA A 41 -10.02 5.88 1.83
CA ALA A 41 -9.11 6.04 0.70
C ALA A 41 -8.02 7.08 0.97
N GLU A 42 -8.35 8.20 1.62
CA GLU A 42 -7.39 9.24 1.96
C GLU A 42 -6.36 8.74 2.98
N THR A 43 -6.84 8.03 4.01
CA THR A 43 -5.99 7.40 5.02
C THR A 43 -5.07 6.34 4.39
N LEU A 44 -5.58 5.54 3.44
CA LEU A 44 -4.76 4.61 2.68
C LEU A 44 -3.67 5.34 1.88
N ALA A 45 -4.01 6.45 1.23
CA ALA A 45 -3.04 7.28 0.49
C ALA A 45 -1.90 7.75 1.41
N VAL A 46 -2.21 8.26 2.59
CA VAL A 46 -1.22 8.68 3.59
C VAL A 46 -0.33 7.51 4.02
N SER A 47 -0.91 6.35 4.26
CA SER A 47 -0.15 5.13 4.60
C SER A 47 0.80 4.71 3.46
N LEU A 48 0.34 4.75 2.21
CA LEU A 48 1.16 4.39 1.03
C LEU A 48 2.29 5.39 0.80
N ARG A 49 2.06 6.70 0.99
CA ARG A 49 3.13 7.71 0.91
C ARG A 49 4.22 7.43 1.94
N ARG A 50 3.86 7.09 3.18
CA ARG A 50 4.84 6.68 4.22
C ARG A 50 5.61 5.42 3.84
N LEU A 51 4.97 4.45 3.17
CA LEU A 51 5.66 3.26 2.67
C LEU A 51 6.62 3.58 1.52
N SER A 52 6.34 4.60 0.70
CA SER A 52 7.21 5.02 -0.41
C SER A 52 8.54 5.65 0.01
N GLU A 53 8.63 6.09 1.27
CA GLU A 53 9.86 6.60 1.88
C GLU A 53 10.83 5.46 2.27
N LEU A 54 10.36 4.21 2.25
CA LEU A 54 11.18 3.04 2.55
C LEU A 54 11.93 2.55 1.30
N ASP A 55 13.13 2.03 1.53
CA ASP A 55 13.92 1.33 0.52
C ASP A 55 13.44 -0.12 0.42
N ILE A 56 12.45 -0.40 -0.43
CA ILE A 56 11.79 -1.70 -0.53
C ILE A 56 12.23 -2.42 -1.82
N ASP A 57 12.87 -3.57 -1.66
CA ASP A 57 13.23 -4.46 -2.76
C ASP A 57 12.19 -5.56 -2.97
N GLY A 58 11.68 -6.15 -1.89
CA GLY A 58 10.68 -7.22 -1.94
C GLY A 58 9.35 -6.85 -1.29
N LEU A 59 8.25 -7.30 -1.88
CA LEU A 59 6.87 -7.07 -1.46
C LEU A 59 6.14 -8.42 -1.31
N PHE A 60 5.61 -8.64 -0.11
CA PHE A 60 4.89 -9.85 0.28
C PHE A 60 3.46 -9.48 0.73
N PRO A 61 2.50 -9.44 -0.20
CA PRO A 61 1.12 -9.09 0.09
C PRO A 61 0.33 -10.23 0.74
N GLY A 62 -0.84 -9.89 1.30
CA GLY A 62 -1.83 -10.88 1.77
C GLY A 62 -2.55 -11.61 0.63
N HIS A 63 -2.65 -10.96 -0.53
CA HIS A 63 -3.28 -11.51 -1.73
C HIS A 63 -2.45 -11.27 -3.00
N GLY A 64 -2.61 -12.19 -3.96
CA GLY A 64 -1.93 -12.11 -5.25
C GLY A 64 -0.46 -12.56 -5.18
N PRO A 65 0.32 -12.30 -6.26
CA PRO A 65 1.72 -12.68 -6.31
C PRO A 65 2.58 -11.81 -5.39
N TYR A 66 3.72 -12.35 -4.98
CA TYR A 66 4.79 -11.59 -4.33
C TYR A 66 5.91 -11.30 -5.33
N GLU A 67 6.72 -10.28 -5.05
CA GLU A 67 7.95 -10.00 -5.79
C GLU A 67 9.11 -9.84 -4.81
N GLU A 68 10.23 -10.53 -5.04
CA GLU A 68 11.43 -10.39 -4.20
C GLU A 68 12.32 -9.20 -4.61
N LYS A 69 12.09 -8.65 -5.81
CA LYS A 69 12.88 -7.57 -6.40
C LYS A 69 11.97 -6.58 -7.10
N ASN A 70 12.41 -5.33 -7.19
CA ASN A 70 11.72 -4.24 -7.89
C ASN A 70 10.35 -3.86 -7.29
N ALA A 71 10.12 -4.15 -6.00
CA ALA A 71 8.89 -3.82 -5.30
C ALA A 71 8.54 -2.32 -5.31
N LYS A 72 9.55 -1.44 -5.38
CA LYS A 72 9.36 0.02 -5.44
C LYS A 72 8.39 0.47 -6.53
N LYS A 73 8.31 -0.23 -7.67
CA LYS A 73 7.38 0.12 -8.75
C LYS A 73 5.92 0.03 -8.29
N HIS A 74 5.58 -1.01 -7.52
CA HIS A 74 4.22 -1.25 -7.02
C HIS A 74 3.77 -0.17 -6.04
N VAL A 75 4.69 0.31 -5.19
CA VAL A 75 4.40 1.40 -4.26
C VAL A 75 4.07 2.69 -5.02
N LEU A 76 4.84 3.02 -6.05
CA LEU A 76 4.64 4.22 -6.86
C LEU A 76 3.34 4.15 -7.67
N ASP A 77 3.05 3.00 -8.27
CA ASP A 77 1.83 2.81 -9.04
C ASP A 77 0.58 2.81 -8.14
N ALA A 78 0.68 2.27 -6.92
CA ALA A 78 -0.36 2.39 -5.90
C ALA A 78 -0.65 3.84 -5.52
N ILE A 79 0.39 4.68 -5.34
CA ILE A 79 0.19 6.12 -5.06
C ILE A 79 -0.51 6.81 -6.21
N LYS A 80 -0.08 6.58 -7.46
CA LYS A 80 -0.74 7.16 -8.64
C LYS A 80 -2.19 6.74 -8.74
N TYR A 81 -2.47 5.46 -8.47
CA TYR A 81 -3.83 4.92 -8.46
C TYR A 81 -4.68 5.64 -7.42
N VAL A 82 -4.26 5.69 -6.16
CA VAL A 82 -5.06 6.32 -5.10
C VAL A 82 -5.21 7.84 -5.34
N ASP A 83 -4.16 8.52 -5.81
CA ASP A 83 -4.21 9.95 -6.16
C ASP A 83 -5.19 10.26 -7.30
N SER A 84 -5.42 9.31 -8.21
CA SER A 84 -6.45 9.46 -9.25
C SER A 84 -7.86 9.37 -8.69
N GLN A 85 -8.07 8.56 -7.64
CA GLN A 85 -9.39 8.37 -7.03
C GLN A 85 -9.80 9.53 -6.12
N THR A 86 -8.84 10.22 -5.49
CA THR A 86 -9.12 11.35 -4.59
C THR A 86 -9.35 12.68 -5.32
N LYS A 87 -9.01 12.78 -6.60
CA LYS A 87 -9.20 14.01 -7.40
C LYS A 87 -10.62 14.16 -7.93
N ASP A 88 -11.36 13.06 -8.06
CA ASP A 88 -12.75 13.06 -8.57
C ASP A 88 -13.79 13.50 -7.52
N THR A 89 -13.37 13.82 -6.29
CA THR A 89 -14.26 14.23 -5.18
C THR A 89 -14.31 15.74 -4.92
N LEU A 90 -13.73 16.57 -5.80
CA LEU A 90 -13.68 18.04 -5.65
C LEU A 90 -14.46 18.85 -6.70
N ASP A 91 -15.26 18.21 -7.55
CA ASP A 91 -16.18 18.88 -8.50
C ASP A 91 -17.66 18.73 -8.08
#